data_AF-A0A1I2J659-F1
#
_entry.id   AF-A0A1I2J659-F1
#
_cell.length_a   1.000
_cell.length_b   1.000
_cell.length_c   1.000
_cell.angle_alpha   90.00
_cell.angle_beta   90.00
_cell.angle_gamma   90.00
#
_symmetry.space_group_name_H-M   'P 1'
#
loop_
_entity.id
_entity.type
_entity.pdbx_description
1 polymer ?
#
loop_
_entity_poly.entity_id
_entity_poly.type
_entity_poly.pdbx_seq_one_letter_code
_entity_poly.pdbx_strand_id
1 'polypeptide(L)'
;ITNFKLYHPTVHKDYMTYCHPVWASTFGWNKVYPTIQQLSSWDMSGAPAPEDDGAILLGMVYPDGTESWITTPGAVDENNLSAVQSVEFFAGGEQLAVHAAEVRPQPDSDVVNIVVRLPEGFDDVTQIARVDGARRTVTKAEHIKISHKYKSLPLTDK
;
A
#
# COMPACT_ATOMS: atom_id res chain seq x y z
N ILE A 1 -34.00 -24.26 -3.84
CA ILE A 1 -35.06 -23.25 -4.04
C ILE A 1 -34.58 -22.30 -5.12
N THR A 2 -35.23 -22.30 -6.28
CA THR A 2 -34.88 -21.44 -7.43
C THR A 2 -35.77 -20.20 -7.38
N ASN A 3 -35.18 -19.01 -7.45
CA ASN A 3 -35.89 -17.72 -7.34
C ASN A 3 -36.06 -17.09 -8.73
N PHE A 4 -37.30 -16.80 -9.12
CA PHE A 4 -37.65 -16.27 -10.45
C PHE A 4 -38.01 -14.77 -10.43
N LYS A 5 -37.69 -14.04 -9.36
CA LYS A 5 -37.96 -12.60 -9.30
C LYS A 5 -36.97 -11.82 -10.16
N LEU A 6 -37.49 -10.94 -11.01
CA LEU A 6 -36.71 -9.95 -11.74
C LEU A 6 -36.37 -8.79 -10.79
N TYR A 7 -35.09 -8.50 -10.60
CA TYR A 7 -34.64 -7.44 -9.71
C TYR A 7 -34.23 -6.18 -10.47
N HIS A 8 -34.46 -5.02 -9.86
CA HIS A 8 -34.24 -3.73 -10.49
C HIS A 8 -32.73 -3.45 -10.69
N PRO A 9 -32.25 -3.19 -11.92
CA PRO A 9 -30.81 -3.13 -12.24
C PRO A 9 -30.09 -1.93 -11.63
N THR A 10 -30.82 -0.93 -11.12
CA THR A 10 -30.23 0.26 -10.50
C THR A 10 -29.75 0.03 -9.07
N VAL A 11 -30.23 -1.01 -8.39
CA VAL A 11 -29.95 -1.25 -6.96
C VAL A 11 -29.37 -2.64 -6.67
N HIS A 12 -29.25 -3.52 -7.66
CA HIS A 12 -28.81 -4.90 -7.46
C HIS A 12 -27.50 -5.15 -8.22
N LYS A 13 -26.56 -5.84 -7.55
CA LYS A 13 -25.24 -6.21 -8.10
C LYS A 13 -25.39 -7.21 -9.23
N ASP A 14 -24.46 -7.23 -10.18
CA ASP A 14 -24.37 -8.29 -11.18
C ASP A 14 -24.19 -9.64 -10.47
N TYR A 15 -25.17 -10.51 -10.61
CA TYR A 15 -25.11 -11.87 -10.06
C TYR A 15 -24.23 -12.72 -10.96
N MET A 16 -22.92 -12.73 -10.70
CA MET A 16 -21.94 -13.47 -11.49
C MET A 16 -21.97 -14.95 -11.11
N THR A 17 -22.85 -15.73 -11.74
CA THR A 17 -22.73 -17.21 -11.73
C THR A 17 -22.20 -17.62 -13.10
N TYR A 18 -20.92 -17.96 -13.12
CA TYR A 18 -20.09 -18.11 -14.30
C TYR A 18 -20.70 -19.02 -15.39
N CYS A 19 -20.49 -18.59 -16.65
CA CYS A 19 -20.64 -19.30 -17.93
C CYS A 19 -22.00 -19.21 -18.67
N HIS A 20 -22.41 -18.00 -19.06
CA HIS A 20 -23.17 -17.70 -20.29
C HIS A 20 -22.96 -16.20 -20.62
N PRO A 21 -22.91 -15.74 -21.89
CA PRO A 21 -22.74 -14.32 -22.19
C PRO A 21 -23.90 -13.52 -21.61
N VAL A 22 -23.61 -12.68 -20.61
CA VAL A 22 -24.54 -11.71 -20.06
C VAL A 22 -23.97 -10.31 -20.29
N TRP A 23 -24.79 -9.41 -20.81
CA TRP A 23 -24.41 -8.01 -20.96
C TRP A 23 -24.10 -7.40 -19.60
N ALA A 24 -23.06 -6.56 -19.53
CA ALA A 24 -22.76 -5.76 -18.35
C ALA A 24 -23.97 -4.86 -18.04
N SER A 25 -24.50 -4.95 -16.81
CA SER A 25 -25.58 -4.05 -16.41
C SER A 25 -25.07 -2.61 -16.30
N THR A 26 -25.99 -1.65 -16.21
CA THR A 26 -25.64 -0.24 -15.94
C THR A 26 -24.84 -0.09 -14.65
N PHE A 27 -25.08 -0.93 -13.64
CA PHE A 27 -24.32 -0.91 -12.39
C PHE A 27 -22.85 -1.31 -12.62
N GLY A 28 -22.61 -2.44 -13.30
CA GLY A 28 -21.26 -2.89 -13.66
C GLY A 28 -20.57 -1.89 -14.59
N TRP A 29 -21.28 -1.37 -15.58
CA TRP A 29 -20.76 -0.35 -16.49
C TRP A 29 -20.33 0.92 -15.75
N ASN A 30 -21.15 1.46 -14.84
CA ASN A 30 -20.80 2.67 -14.08
C ASN A 30 -19.59 2.48 -13.15
N LYS A 31 -19.31 1.26 -12.70
CA LYS A 31 -18.14 0.96 -11.86
C LYS A 31 -16.87 0.78 -12.68
N VAL A 32 -16.97 0.15 -13.85
CA VAL A 32 -15.81 -0.19 -14.68
C VAL A 32 -15.45 0.93 -15.67
N TYR A 33 -16.44 1.72 -16.11
CA TYR A 33 -16.25 2.77 -17.11
C TYR A 33 -15.19 3.83 -16.72
N PRO A 34 -15.15 4.38 -15.49
CA PRO A 34 -14.10 5.32 -15.10
C PRO A 34 -12.69 4.71 -15.21
N THR A 35 -12.53 3.45 -14.83
CA THR A 35 -11.28 2.71 -14.97
C THR A 35 -10.92 2.50 -16.44
N ILE A 36 -11.88 2.11 -17.29
CA ILE A 36 -11.64 1.99 -18.74
C ILE A 36 -11.21 3.33 -19.33
N GLN A 37 -11.89 4.41 -19.01
CA GLN A 37 -11.53 5.75 -19.48
C GLN A 37 -10.13 6.15 -19.03
N GLN A 38 -9.78 5.89 -17.77
CA GLN A 38 -8.45 6.18 -17.23
C GLN A 38 -7.37 5.33 -17.90
N LEU A 39 -7.58 4.03 -18.08
CA LEU A 39 -6.61 3.16 -18.75
C LEU A 39 -6.48 3.48 -20.24
N SER A 40 -7.57 3.92 -20.88
CA SER A 40 -7.57 4.30 -22.30
C SER A 40 -7.03 5.72 -22.53
N SER A 41 -7.01 6.57 -21.49
CA SER A 41 -6.42 7.92 -21.57
C SER A 41 -4.90 7.90 -21.50
N TRP A 42 -4.31 6.77 -21.11
CA TRP A 42 -2.88 6.49 -21.23
C TRP A 42 -2.53 6.25 -22.71
N ASP A 43 -2.75 7.26 -23.55
CA ASP A 43 -2.49 7.26 -24.98
C ASP A 43 -0.99 7.19 -25.24
N MET A 44 -0.48 6.05 -25.73
CA MET A 44 0.80 5.81 -26.45
C MET A 44 2.11 6.39 -25.87
N SER A 45 2.08 7.16 -24.80
CA SER A 45 3.19 7.40 -23.89
C SER A 45 3.42 6.06 -23.23
N GLY A 46 4.39 5.29 -23.74
CA GLY A 46 4.83 4.05 -23.10
C GLY A 46 4.89 4.25 -21.59
N ALA A 47 4.56 3.21 -20.83
CA ALA A 47 4.58 3.26 -19.37
C ALA A 47 5.82 4.05 -18.95
N PRO A 48 5.67 5.15 -18.17
CA PRO A 48 6.81 5.94 -17.76
C PRO A 48 7.87 4.97 -17.25
N ALA A 49 9.11 5.15 -17.71
CA ALA A 49 10.21 4.34 -17.22
C ALA A 49 10.10 4.34 -15.69
N PRO A 50 10.12 3.17 -15.03
CA PRO A 50 9.87 3.11 -13.61
C PRO A 50 10.73 4.18 -12.94
N GLU A 51 10.06 5.16 -12.33
CA GLU A 51 10.75 6.20 -11.59
C GLU A 51 11.58 5.44 -10.55
N ASP A 52 12.90 5.66 -10.51
CA ASP A 52 13.76 5.02 -9.52
C ASP A 52 13.51 5.75 -8.20
N ASP A 53 12.31 5.60 -7.67
CA ASP A 53 11.80 6.25 -6.44
C ASP A 53 12.43 5.66 -5.18
N GLY A 54 13.37 4.72 -5.36
CA GLY A 54 14.04 4.00 -4.30
C GLY A 54 13.16 2.87 -3.77
N ALA A 55 13.34 2.56 -2.49
CA ALA A 55 12.59 1.52 -1.82
C ALA A 55 12.06 2.03 -0.48
N ILE A 56 10.84 1.61 -0.17
CA ILE A 56 10.13 1.91 1.08
C ILE A 56 9.88 0.62 1.85
N LEU A 57 9.66 0.78 3.15
CA LEU A 57 9.05 -0.22 4.00
C LEU A 57 7.55 0.07 4.09
N LEU A 58 6.75 -0.90 3.69
CA LEU A 58 5.29 -0.89 3.78
C LEU A 58 4.84 -1.85 4.89
N GLY A 59 4.15 -1.31 5.89
CA GLY A 59 3.47 -2.07 6.92
C GLY A 59 1.96 -2.05 6.71
N MET A 60 1.32 -3.21 6.74
CA MET A 60 -0.14 -3.31 6.83
C MET A 60 -0.50 -3.63 8.28
N VAL A 61 -1.26 -2.73 8.92
CA VAL A 61 -1.77 -2.90 10.28
C VAL A 61 -3.24 -3.29 10.19
N TYR A 62 -3.55 -4.49 10.67
CA TYR A 62 -4.90 -5.04 10.67
C TYR A 62 -5.70 -4.63 11.92
N PRO A 63 -7.04 -4.71 11.90
CA PRO A 63 -7.89 -4.30 13.03
C PRO A 63 -7.66 -5.09 14.32
N ASP A 64 -7.22 -6.34 14.19
CA ASP A 64 -6.85 -7.19 15.32
C ASP A 64 -5.48 -6.84 15.93
N GLY A 65 -4.79 -5.85 15.35
CA GLY A 65 -3.48 -5.39 15.77
C GLY A 65 -2.32 -6.22 15.23
N THR A 66 -2.58 -7.24 14.41
CA THR A 66 -1.52 -7.95 13.67
C THR A 66 -0.92 -7.03 12.61
N GLU A 67 0.35 -7.26 12.30
CA GLU A 67 1.09 -6.46 11.34
C GLU A 67 1.83 -7.36 10.35
N SER A 68 1.89 -6.93 9.10
CA SER A 68 2.75 -7.54 8.10
C SER A 68 3.58 -6.46 7.40
N TRP A 69 4.85 -6.77 7.15
CA TRP A 69 5.85 -5.80 6.71
C TRP A 69 6.56 -6.31 5.46
N ILE A 70 6.72 -5.43 4.46
CA ILE A 70 7.36 -5.75 3.18
C ILE A 70 8.14 -4.56 2.64
N THR A 71 9.27 -4.80 1.97
CA THR A 71 9.94 -3.76 1.19
C THR A 71 9.49 -3.76 -0.27
N THR A 72 9.19 -2.58 -0.82
CA THR A 72 8.64 -2.40 -2.18
C THR A 72 9.24 -1.15 -2.83
N PRO A 73 9.27 -1.03 -4.17
CA PRO A 73 9.62 0.22 -4.82
C PRO A 73 8.59 1.29 -4.48
N GLY A 74 9.04 2.53 -4.46
CA GLY A 74 8.17 3.70 -4.30
C GLY A 74 8.80 4.75 -3.39
N ALA A 75 8.12 5.88 -3.29
CA ALA A 75 8.49 7.01 -2.45
C ALA A 75 7.45 7.25 -1.34
N VAL A 76 7.90 7.93 -0.29
CA VAL A 76 7.03 8.51 0.75
C VAL A 76 6.60 9.91 0.30
N ASP A 77 5.31 10.22 0.40
CA ASP A 77 4.82 11.59 0.20
C ASP A 77 5.12 12.43 1.45
N GLU A 78 6.08 13.35 1.33
CA GLU A 78 6.51 14.21 2.44
C GLU A 78 5.39 15.12 2.95
N ASN A 79 4.37 15.41 2.14
CA ASN A 79 3.23 16.25 2.54
C ASN A 79 2.22 15.49 3.40
N ASN A 80 2.31 14.16 3.45
CA ASN A 80 1.36 13.28 4.14
C ASN A 80 2.00 12.52 5.31
N LEU A 81 3.10 13.05 5.85
CA LEU A 81 3.76 12.50 7.02
C LEU A 81 2.92 12.74 8.29
N SER A 82 2.78 11.70 9.10
CA SER A 82 2.14 11.79 10.41
C SER A 82 3.05 12.52 11.41
N ALA A 83 2.44 13.37 12.22
CA ALA A 83 3.13 14.05 13.33
C ALA A 83 3.38 13.13 14.54
N VAL A 84 2.71 11.97 14.62
CA VAL A 84 2.70 11.10 15.81
C VAL A 84 3.06 9.64 15.50
N GLN A 85 3.12 9.27 14.22
CA GLN A 85 3.50 7.93 13.81
C GLN A 85 4.88 7.92 13.15
N SER A 86 5.71 6.99 13.61
CA SER A 86 7.07 6.81 13.08
C SER A 86 7.49 5.34 13.14
N VAL A 87 8.55 5.02 12.42
CA VAL A 87 9.23 3.72 12.52
C VAL A 87 10.67 3.97 12.92
N GLU A 88 11.07 3.33 14.00
CA GLU A 88 12.44 3.27 14.50
C GLU A 88 13.11 2.01 13.94
N PHE A 89 14.35 2.14 13.48
CA PHE A 89 15.16 1.06 12.92
C PHE A 89 16.33 0.77 13.85
N PHE A 90 16.60 -0.51 14.12
CA PHE A 90 17.66 -0.94 15.01
C PHE A 90 18.61 -1.93 14.32
N ALA A 91 19.91 -1.71 14.48
CA ALA A 91 20.98 -2.59 14.01
C ALA A 91 21.92 -2.88 15.18
N GLY A 92 22.21 -4.16 15.44
CA GLY A 92 23.12 -4.55 16.54
C GLY A 92 22.66 -4.11 17.95
N GLY A 93 21.38 -3.79 18.13
CA GLY A 93 20.83 -3.26 19.39
C GLY A 93 20.89 -1.74 19.55
N GLU A 94 21.52 -1.03 18.61
CA GLU A 94 21.54 0.43 18.56
C GLU A 94 20.49 0.97 17.58
N GLN A 95 19.98 2.17 17.85
CA GLN A 95 19.02 2.81 16.97
C GLN A 95 19.75 3.42 15.76
N LEU A 96 19.52 2.85 14.59
CA LEU A 96 20.10 3.28 13.31
C LEU A 96 19.42 4.56 12.80
N ALA A 97 18.09 4.60 12.83
CA ALA A 97 17.31 5.71 12.28
C ALA A 97 15.90 5.77 12.89
N VAL A 98 15.25 6.92 12.75
CA VAL A 98 13.82 7.11 13.01
C VAL A 98 13.23 7.92 11.87
N HIS A 99 12.22 7.38 11.21
CA HIS A 99 11.51 8.06 10.12
C HIS A 99 10.05 8.27 10.48
N ALA A 100 9.55 9.49 10.26
CA ALA A 100 8.11 9.76 10.31
C ALA A 100 7.40 8.90 9.25
N ALA A 101 6.23 8.39 9.60
CA ALA A 101 5.44 7.53 8.73
C ALA A 101 4.37 8.32 7.99
N GLU A 102 4.25 8.03 6.70
CA GLU A 102 3.01 8.30 5.99
C GLU A 102 1.97 7.23 6.35
N VAL A 103 0.73 7.66 6.56
CA VAL A 103 -0.37 6.81 7.02
C VAL A 103 -1.49 6.83 6.00
N ARG A 104 -1.81 5.67 5.42
CA ARG A 104 -2.85 5.53 4.39
C ARG A 104 -3.89 4.50 4.79
N PRO A 105 -5.12 4.90 5.14
CA PRO A 105 -6.24 3.97 5.23
C PRO A 105 -6.46 3.29 3.88
N GLN A 106 -6.62 1.96 3.87
CA GLN A 106 -6.94 1.26 2.64
C GLN A 106 -8.45 1.39 2.34
N PRO A 107 -8.83 1.83 1.13
CA PRO A 107 -10.24 1.95 0.76
C PRO A 107 -11.00 0.64 0.99
N ASP A 108 -12.25 0.75 1.46
CA ASP A 108 -13.17 -0.37 1.69
C ASP A 108 -12.64 -1.44 2.66
N SER A 109 -11.69 -1.11 3.54
CA SER A 109 -11.19 -1.98 4.60
C SER A 109 -10.79 -1.20 5.85
N ASP A 110 -10.68 -1.88 6.98
CA ASP A 110 -10.16 -1.31 8.24
C ASP A 110 -8.63 -1.47 8.37
N VAL A 111 -7.94 -1.82 7.28
CA VAL A 111 -6.48 -1.93 7.24
C VAL A 111 -5.86 -0.56 7.07
N VAL A 112 -4.81 -0.27 7.84
CA VAL A 112 -4.03 0.96 7.73
C VAL A 112 -2.63 0.62 7.23
N ASN A 113 -2.22 1.29 6.16
CA ASN A 113 -0.87 1.20 5.63
C ASN A 113 0.04 2.23 6.28
N ILE A 114 1.21 1.78 6.72
CA ILE A 114 2.30 2.57 7.28
C ILE A 114 3.43 2.55 6.26
N VAL A 115 3.82 3.71 5.76
CA VAL A 115 4.81 3.85 4.69
C VAL A 115 5.97 4.70 5.18
N VAL A 116 7.19 4.15 5.15
CA VAL A 116 8.41 4.85 5.56
C VAL A 116 9.55 4.61 4.57
N ARG A 117 10.46 5.57 4.46
CA ARG A 117 11.70 5.38 3.69
C ARG A 117 12.57 4.34 4.36
N LEU A 118 13.27 3.52 3.57
CA LEU A 118 14.34 2.69 4.11
C LEU A 118 15.52 3.59 4.51
N PRO A 119 16.12 3.40 5.71
CA PRO A 119 17.35 4.09 6.07
C PRO A 119 18.54 3.56 5.28
N GLU A 120 19.58 4.38 5.17
CA GLU A 120 20.90 3.89 4.81
C GLU A 120 21.33 2.79 5.80
N GLY A 121 21.95 1.71 5.32
CA GLY A 121 22.31 0.57 6.16
C GLY A 121 21.13 -0.34 6.54
N PHE A 122 19.99 -0.25 5.87
CA PHE A 122 18.83 -1.11 6.15
C PHE A 122 19.14 -2.63 6.10
N ASP A 123 20.12 -3.05 5.31
CA ASP A 123 20.54 -4.45 5.23
C ASP A 123 21.06 -5.01 6.58
N ASP A 124 21.49 -4.15 7.51
CA ASP A 124 21.97 -4.51 8.85
C ASP A 124 20.88 -4.43 9.92
N VAL A 125 19.66 -4.02 9.55
CA VAL A 125 18.54 -3.87 10.49
C VAL A 125 18.11 -5.24 11.02
N THR A 126 18.14 -5.38 12.34
CA THR A 126 17.71 -6.59 13.06
C THR A 126 16.28 -6.48 13.56
N GLN A 127 15.78 -5.25 13.75
CA GLN A 127 14.48 -4.98 14.35
C GLN A 127 13.95 -3.61 13.93
N ILE A 128 12.64 -3.51 13.78
CA ILE A 128 11.92 -2.24 13.69
C ILE A 128 10.99 -2.07 14.90
N ALA A 129 10.69 -0.82 15.24
CA ALA A 129 9.61 -0.50 16.16
C ALA A 129 8.70 0.57 15.56
N ARG A 130 7.42 0.23 15.37
CA ARG A 130 6.39 1.20 15.01
C ARG A 130 5.96 1.94 16.27
N VAL A 131 6.00 3.27 16.21
CA VAL A 131 5.53 4.16 17.26
C VAL A 131 4.24 4.82 16.80
N ASP A 132 3.24 4.82 17.66
CA ASP A 132 1.91 5.39 17.45
C ASP A 132 1.48 6.14 18.71
N GLY A 133 1.92 7.39 18.80
CA GLY A 133 1.84 8.19 20.02
C GLY A 133 2.58 7.49 21.18
N ALA A 134 1.83 7.02 22.18
CA ALA A 134 2.39 6.31 23.33
C ALA A 134 2.56 4.80 23.11
N ARG A 135 1.96 4.23 22.05
CA ARG A 135 2.05 2.80 21.76
C ARG A 135 3.30 2.53 20.94
N ARG A 136 4.05 1.50 21.34
CA ARG A 136 5.22 1.02 20.59
C ARG A 136 5.06 -0.47 20.32
N THR A 137 5.19 -0.87 19.07
CA THR A 137 5.07 -2.27 18.62
C THR A 137 6.34 -2.68 17.90
N VAL A 138 6.93 -3.79 18.36
CA VAL A 138 8.26 -4.25 17.93
C VAL A 138 8.10 -5.43 16.97
N THR A 139 8.83 -5.37 15.87
CA THR A 139 8.89 -6.44 14.87
C THR A 139 10.34 -6.78 14.55
N LYS A 140 10.70 -8.06 14.62
CA LYS A 140 12.03 -8.53 14.21
C LYS A 140 12.16 -8.53 12.69
N ALA A 141 13.37 -8.28 12.19
CA ALA A 141 13.64 -8.24 10.76
C ALA A 141 13.31 -9.56 10.03
N GLU A 142 13.40 -10.70 10.72
CA GLU A 142 13.03 -12.02 10.17
C GLU A 142 11.54 -12.13 9.77
N HIS A 143 10.67 -11.25 10.29
CA HIS A 143 9.26 -11.15 9.92
C HIS A 143 8.99 -10.10 8.85
N ILE A 144 10.01 -9.42 8.35
CA ILE A 144 9.90 -8.45 7.25
C ILE A 144 10.19 -9.18 5.94
N LYS A 145 9.24 -9.14 5.01
CA LYS A 145 9.45 -9.69 3.68
C LYS A 145 10.30 -8.74 2.85
N ILE A 146 11.54 -9.12 2.56
CA ILE A 146 12.45 -8.30 1.74
C ILE A 146 12.20 -8.61 0.26
N SER A 147 11.64 -7.66 -0.48
CA SER A 147 11.54 -7.76 -1.95
C SER A 147 12.46 -6.76 -2.66
N HIS A 148 12.77 -5.64 -2.01
CA HIS A 148 13.65 -4.58 -2.52
C HIS A 148 14.62 -4.13 -1.43
N LYS A 149 15.85 -3.79 -1.83
CA LYS A 149 16.88 -3.26 -0.92
C LYS A 149 16.89 -1.74 -0.95
N TYR A 150 17.50 -1.16 0.08
CA TYR A 150 17.81 0.27 0.06
C TYR A 150 18.60 0.62 -1.21
N LYS A 151 18.19 1.71 -1.85
CA LYS A 151 18.93 2.37 -2.90
C LYS A 151 19.10 3.82 -2.49
N SER A 152 20.34 4.31 -2.55
CA SER A 152 20.59 5.75 -2.47
C SER A 152 19.99 6.42 -3.70
N LEU A 153 19.01 7.30 -3.51
CA LEU A 153 18.56 8.18 -4.59
C LEU A 153 19.66 9.22 -4.87
N PRO A 154 20.03 9.45 -6.15
CA PRO A 154 20.90 10.58 -6.46
C PRO A 154 20.22 11.87 -6.01
N LEU A 155 20.93 12.71 -5.26
CA LEU A 155 20.49 14.06 -4.91
C LEU A 155 20.20 14.82 -6.21
N THR A 156 18.94 15.02 -6.54
CA THR A 156 18.54 15.90 -7.63
C THR A 156 18.71 17.33 -7.13
N ASP A 157 19.79 18.00 -7.58
CA ASP A 157 19.91 19.45 -7.50
C ASP A 157 18.65 20.08 -8.13
N LYS A 158 17.90 20.83 -7.32
CA LYS A 158 16.79 21.66 -7.78
C LYS A 158 17.30 22.95 -8.42
#